data_AF-A0AAD7YFF7-F1
#
_entry.id   AF-A0AAD7YFF7-F1
#
_cell.length_a   1.000
_cell.length_b   1.000
_cell.length_c   1.000
_cell.angle_alpha   90.00
_cell.angle_beta   90.00
_cell.angle_gamma   90.00
#
_symmetry.space_group_name_H-M   'P 1'
#
loop_
_entity.id
_entity.type
_entity.pdbx_description
1 polymer ?
#
loop_
_entity_poly.entity_id
_entity_poly.type
_entity_poly.pdbx_seq_one_letter_code
_entity_poly.pdbx_strand_id
1 'polypeptide(L)'
;MLGELSSASERVGLKMNMDKTKVIVNIHVAPTPIKIGDSTLEIVDDYVDLGQTCVLGNVVAHTRNEDIRKTTKVTDIARRIAKLKGQWSENSGVAATYRETQCWETSH
;
A
#
# COMPACT_ATOMS: atom_id res chain seq x y z
N MET A 1 14.72 -5.73 8.11
CA MET A 1 13.59 -5.26 7.26
C MET A 1 12.21 -5.40 7.91
N LEU A 2 11.59 -6.58 8.03
CA LEU A 2 10.21 -6.69 8.57
C LEU A 2 10.10 -6.29 10.06
N GLY A 3 11.09 -6.65 10.88
CA GLY A 3 11.15 -6.19 12.27
C GLY A 3 11.30 -4.67 12.40
N GLU A 4 12.12 -4.05 11.54
CA GLU A 4 12.29 -2.59 11.50
C GLU A 4 11.00 -1.87 11.09
N LEU A 5 10.23 -2.44 10.15
CA LEU A 5 8.93 -1.91 9.76
C LEU A 5 7.92 -1.97 10.92
N SER A 6 7.90 -3.07 11.67
CA SER A 6 7.07 -3.19 12.88
C SER A 6 7.45 -2.11 13.89
N SER A 7 8.74 -2.00 14.22
CA SER A 7 9.24 -0.99 15.17
C SER A 7 8.98 0.45 14.70
N ALA A 8 9.13 0.73 13.40
CA ALA A 8 8.86 2.05 12.85
C ALA A 8 7.37 2.40 12.86
N SER A 9 6.49 1.42 12.60
CA SER A 9 5.03 1.58 12.65
C SER A 9 4.57 1.86 14.08
N GLU A 10 5.09 1.14 15.06
CA GLU A 10 4.77 1.33 16.49
C GLU A 10 5.15 2.73 16.98
N ARG A 11 6.29 3.27 16.51
CA ARG A 11 6.73 4.63 16.84
C ARG A 11 5.77 5.73 16.38
N VAL A 12 4.97 5.47 15.35
CA VAL A 12 3.93 6.39 14.86
C VAL A 12 2.52 6.01 15.33
N GLY A 13 2.41 5.06 16.28
CA GLY A 13 1.14 4.63 16.86
C GLY A 13 0.35 3.63 16.02
N LEU A 14 0.98 3.01 15.02
CA LEU A 14 0.38 1.97 14.18
C LEU A 14 0.84 0.58 14.64
N LYS A 15 -0.04 -0.42 14.54
CA LYS A 15 0.28 -1.82 14.87
C LYS A 15 0.08 -2.71 13.65
N MET A 16 1.09 -3.52 13.32
CA MET A 16 0.95 -4.54 12.28
C MET A 16 -0.07 -5.59 12.72
N ASN A 17 -1.01 -5.92 11.84
CA ASN A 17 -1.95 -7.00 12.08
C ASN A 17 -1.30 -8.32 11.66
N MET A 18 -0.78 -9.05 12.64
CA MET A 18 -0.04 -10.29 12.39
C MET A 18 -0.92 -11.37 11.74
N ASP A 19 -2.20 -11.46 12.11
CA ASP A 19 -3.14 -12.43 11.55
C ASP A 19 -3.42 -12.17 10.06
N LYS A 20 -3.35 -10.90 9.63
CA LYS A 20 -3.51 -10.51 8.23
C LYS A 20 -2.20 -10.46 7.44
N THR A 21 -1.05 -10.50 8.13
CA THR A 21 0.26 -10.40 7.48
C THR A 21 0.69 -11.78 7.01
N LYS A 22 0.73 -11.97 5.69
CA LYS A 22 1.13 -13.22 5.01
C LYS A 22 2.37 -12.97 4.17
N VAL A 23 3.18 -13.98 3.95
CA VAL A 23 4.40 -13.91 3.12
C VAL A 23 4.28 -14.86 1.94
N ILE A 24 4.69 -14.40 0.77
CA ILE A 24 4.86 -15.27 -0.40
C ILE A 24 6.37 -15.50 -0.57
N VAL A 25 6.77 -16.77 -0.67
CA VAL A 25 8.18 -17.17 -0.81
C VAL A 25 8.45 -17.64 -2.24
N ASN A 26 9.71 -17.54 -2.66
CA ASN A 26 10.12 -18.09 -3.94
C ASN A 26 10.11 -19.62 -3.89
N ILE A 27 9.35 -20.23 -4.79
CA ILE A 27 9.21 -21.70 -4.91
C ILE A 27 10.54 -22.44 -5.12
N HIS A 28 11.56 -21.75 -5.61
CA HIS A 28 12.88 -22.33 -5.89
C HIS A 28 13.80 -22.36 -4.65
N VAL A 29 13.34 -21.87 -3.51
CA VAL A 29 14.11 -21.80 -2.26
C VAL A 29 13.32 -22.47 -1.15
N ALA A 30 13.98 -23.29 -0.33
CA ALA A 30 13.36 -23.90 0.81
C ALA A 30 12.80 -22.81 1.76
N PRO A 31 11.50 -22.85 2.11
CA PRO A 31 10.90 -21.82 2.95
C PRO A 31 11.55 -21.79 4.33
N THR A 32 12.12 -20.64 4.68
CA THR A 32 12.65 -20.39 6.02
C THR A 32 11.56 -19.70 6.85
N PRO A 33 11.26 -20.16 8.08
CA PRO A 33 10.27 -19.51 8.92
C PRO A 33 10.66 -18.05 9.24
N ILE A 34 9.77 -17.10 8.94
CA ILE A 34 9.99 -15.67 9.19
C ILE A 34 9.22 -15.27 10.44
N LYS A 35 9.92 -14.67 11.41
CA LYS A 35 9.34 -14.22 12.69
C LYS A 35 9.37 -12.70 12.82
N ILE A 36 8.32 -12.14 13.41
CA ILE A 36 8.26 -10.76 13.90
C ILE A 36 7.83 -10.82 15.36
N GLY A 37 8.72 -10.44 16.27
CA GLY A 37 8.54 -10.70 17.70
C GLY A 37 8.39 -12.21 17.97
N ASP A 38 7.32 -12.58 18.66
CA ASP A 38 7.00 -13.98 18.99
C ASP A 38 6.11 -14.67 17.93
N SER A 39 5.63 -13.93 16.92
CA SER A 39 4.73 -14.45 15.89
C SER A 39 5.51 -14.92 14.66
N THR A 40 5.18 -16.12 14.18
CA THR A 40 5.69 -16.65 12.90
C THR A 40 4.68 -16.34 11.80
N LEU A 41 5.14 -15.80 10.68
CA LEU A 41 4.27 -15.43 9.57
C LEU A 41 3.83 -16.66 8.76
N GLU A 42 2.58 -16.65 8.32
CA GLU A 42 2.04 -17.65 7.41
C GLU A 42 2.60 -17.46 6.00
N ILE A 43 2.97 -18.57 5.36
CA ILE A 43 3.41 -18.60 3.97
C ILE A 43 2.21 -18.94 3.08
N VAL A 44 2.00 -18.16 2.03
CA VAL A 44 0.89 -18.31 1.08
C VAL A 44 1.41 -18.33 -0.35
N ASP A 45 0.78 -19.12 -1.21
CA ASP A 45 1.19 -19.29 -2.62
C ASP A 45 0.72 -18.15 -3.54
N ASP A 46 -0.47 -17.60 -3.27
CA ASP A 46 -1.07 -16.49 -4.01
C ASP A 46 -1.71 -15.45 -3.07
N TYR A 47 -1.67 -14.17 -3.46
CA TYR A 47 -2.27 -13.08 -2.68
C TYR A 47 -3.13 -12.19 -3.56
N VAL A 48 -4.33 -11.84 -3.08
CA VAL A 48 -5.20 -10.89 -3.78
C VAL A 48 -4.98 -9.50 -3.21
N ASP A 49 -4.41 -8.61 -4.02
CA ASP A 49 -4.24 -7.19 -3.69
C ASP A 49 -5.10 -6.31 -4.60
N LEU A 50 -5.92 -5.44 -4.01
CA LEU A 50 -6.82 -4.53 -4.72
C LEU A 50 -7.64 -5.17 -5.87
N GLY A 51 -7.98 -6.46 -5.73
CA GLY A 51 -8.74 -7.23 -6.73
C GLY A 51 -7.90 -7.94 -7.78
N GLN A 52 -6.58 -8.00 -7.63
CA GLN A 52 -5.65 -8.66 -8.53
C GLN A 52 -4.87 -9.76 -7.81
N THR A 53 -4.73 -10.92 -8.45
CA THR A 53 -3.98 -12.06 -7.89
C THR A 53 -2.50 -11.94 -8.21
N CYS A 54 -1.68 -11.89 -7.18
CA CYS A 54 -0.23 -11.88 -7.22
C CYS A 54 0.29 -13.29 -6.94
N VAL A 55 1.07 -13.84 -7.89
CA VAL A 55 1.78 -15.12 -7.75
C VAL A 55 3.26 -14.88 -8.00
N LEU A 56 4.13 -15.47 -7.17
CA LEU A 56 5.57 -15.30 -7.32
C LEU A 56 6.06 -16.03 -8.59
N GLY A 57 6.65 -15.29 -9.54
CA GLY A 57 7.18 -15.82 -10.81
C GLY A 57 6.30 -15.57 -12.03
N ASN A 58 5.01 -15.32 -11.84
CA ASN A 58 4.10 -14.82 -12.88
C ASN A 58 3.24 -13.74 -12.24
N VAL A 59 3.77 -12.51 -12.19
CA VAL A 59 2.89 -11.35 -12.04
C VAL A 59 1.91 -11.47 -13.20
N VAL A 60 0.62 -11.68 -12.93
CA VAL A 60 -0.40 -11.46 -13.96
C VAL A 60 -0.25 -9.99 -14.34
N ALA A 61 0.47 -9.79 -15.44
CA ALA A 61 0.90 -8.57 -16.11
C ALA A 61 0.66 -7.26 -15.33
N HIS A 62 1.74 -6.74 -14.74
CA HIS A 62 2.12 -5.31 -14.75
C HIS A 62 0.94 -4.30 -14.80
N THR A 63 0.01 -4.38 -13.86
CA THR A 63 -0.99 -3.31 -13.74
C THR A 63 -0.30 -2.19 -12.99
N ARG A 64 0.14 -1.18 -13.73
CA ARG A 64 0.72 0.01 -13.11
C ARG A 64 -0.35 0.68 -12.26
N ASN A 65 0.07 1.41 -11.24
CA ASN A 65 -0.84 2.22 -10.44
C ASN A 65 -1.69 3.14 -11.33
N GLU A 66 -1.17 3.62 -12.46
CA GLU A 66 -1.96 4.34 -13.47
C GLU A 66 -3.14 3.53 -14.01
N ASP A 67 -2.94 2.25 -14.31
CA ASP A 67 -3.95 1.39 -14.93
C ASP A 67 -5.03 1.02 -13.91
N ILE A 68 -4.67 0.83 -12.63
CA ILE A 68 -5.62 0.70 -11.52
C ILE A 68 -6.42 2.00 -11.37
N ARG A 69 -5.76 3.17 -11.35
CA ARG A 69 -6.42 4.48 -11.19
C ARG A 69 -7.36 4.82 -12.33
N LYS A 70 -7.03 4.44 -13.58
CA LYS A 70 -7.90 4.55 -14.76
C LYS A 70 -9.14 3.67 -14.63
N THR A 71 -8.95 2.42 -14.19
CA THR A 71 -10.05 1.44 -14.09
C THR A 71 -11.01 1.77 -12.94
N THR A 72 -10.45 2.12 -11.78
CA THR A 72 -11.22 2.43 -10.55
C THR A 72 -11.77 3.85 -10.52
N LYS A 73 -11.38 4.71 -11.49
CA LYS A 73 -11.73 6.15 -11.53
C LYS A 73 -11.35 6.92 -10.27
N VAL A 74 -10.41 6.39 -9.48
CA VAL A 74 -9.93 7.01 -8.23
C VAL A 74 -9.37 8.42 -8.49
N THR A 75 -8.78 8.67 -9.67
CA THR A 75 -8.33 10.00 -10.09
C THR A 75 -9.49 11.01 -10.20
N ASP A 76 -10.65 10.58 -10.69
CA ASP A 76 -11.81 11.47 -10.83
C ASP A 76 -12.41 11.83 -9.47
N ILE A 77 -12.43 10.86 -8.54
CA ILE A 77 -12.86 11.08 -7.16
C ILE A 77 -11.87 12.01 -6.44
N ALA A 78 -10.57 11.75 -6.57
CA ALA A 78 -9.53 12.60 -5.98
C ALA A 78 -9.61 14.04 -6.50
N ARG A 79 -9.79 14.23 -7.82
CA ARG A 79 -9.99 15.55 -8.45
C ARG A 79 -11.26 16.24 -7.97
N ARG A 80 -12.35 15.48 -7.81
CA ARG A 80 -13.63 16.00 -7.28
C ARG A 80 -13.51 16.43 -5.82
N ILE A 81 -12.82 15.64 -4.99
CA ILE A 81 -12.53 16.01 -3.60
C ILE A 81 -11.66 17.27 -3.55
N ALA A 82 -10.62 17.37 -4.39
CA ALA A 82 -9.78 18.56 -4.46
C ALA A 82 -10.58 19.81 -4.86
N LYS A 83 -11.46 19.72 -5.87
CA LYS A 83 -12.35 20.81 -6.28
C LYS A 83 -13.29 21.24 -5.16
N LEU A 84 -13.96 20.28 -4.51
CA LEU A 84 -14.87 20.57 -3.41
C LEU A 84 -14.12 21.21 -2.23
N LYS A 85 -12.92 20.73 -1.91
CA LYS A 85 -12.06 21.34 -0.88
C LYS A 85 -11.61 22.76 -1.24
N GLY A 86 -11.31 23.03 -2.51
CA GLY A 86 -10.99 24.38 -2.99
C GLY A 86 -12.17 25.35 -2.79
N GLN A 87 -13.36 24.94 -3.25
CA GLN A 87 -14.61 25.71 -3.05
C GLN A 87 -14.92 25.94 -1.56
N TRP A 88 -14.67 24.95 -0.72
CA TRP A 88 -14.83 25.07 0.73
C TRP A 88 -13.83 26.04 1.34
N SER A 89 -12.56 26.00 0.92
CA SER A 89 -11.51 26.91 1.39
C SER A 89 -11.82 28.36 1.05
N GLU A 90 -12.27 28.62 -0.18
CA GLU A 90 -12.70 29.94 -0.66
C GLU A 90 -13.89 30.46 0.13
N ASN A 91 -14.91 29.63 0.36
CA ASN A 91 -16.11 30.02 1.08
C ASN A 91 -15.91 30.14 2.61
N SER A 92 -14.92 29.43 3.17
CA SER A 92 -14.68 29.40 4.63
C SER A 92 -13.58 30.35 5.07
N GLY A 93 -12.83 30.96 4.15
CA GLY A 93 -11.69 31.85 4.46
C GLY A 93 -10.49 31.14 5.11
N VAL A 94 -10.48 29.81 5.16
CA VAL A 94 -9.39 28.99 5.73
C VAL A 94 -8.53 28.49 4.58
N ALA A 95 -7.27 28.93 4.50
CA ALA A 95 -6.34 28.48 3.47
C ALA A 95 -6.11 26.96 3.58
N ALA A 96 -6.64 26.20 2.62
CA ALA A 96 -6.41 24.76 2.55
C ALA A 96 -5.01 24.52 1.96
N THR A 97 -4.03 24.24 2.81
CA THR A 97 -2.70 23.80 2.35
C THR A 97 -2.81 22.37 1.80
N TYR A 98 -2.99 22.23 0.48
CA TYR A 98 -2.84 20.95 -0.19
C TYR A 98 -1.34 20.66 -0.34
N ARG A 99 -0.80 19.81 0.55
CA ARG A 99 0.42 19.07 0.23
C ARG A 99 -0.02 17.79 -0.46
N GLU A 100 0.09 17.79 -1.78
CA GLU A 100 0.25 16.54 -2.51
C GLU A 100 1.47 15.87 -1.90
N THR A 101 1.29 14.84 -1.08
CA THR A 101 2.39 13.91 -0.82
C THR A 101 2.72 13.36 -2.19
N GLN A 102 3.78 13.88 -2.81
CA GLN A 102 4.45 13.18 -3.90
C GLN A 102 4.73 11.79 -3.33
N CYS A 103 3.96 10.80 -3.77
CA CYS A 103 4.37 9.42 -3.64
C CYS A 103 5.77 9.38 -4.25
N TRP A 104 6.73 8.92 -3.46
CA TRP A 104 8.14 8.90 -3.80
C TRP A 104 8.38 8.11 -5.09
N GLU A 105 8.30 8.80 -6.22
CA GLU A 105 8.85 8.37 -7.50
C GLU A 105 10.13 9.17 -7.70
N THR A 106 11.18 8.78 -6.97
CA THR A 106 12.55 9.15 -7.30
C THR A 106 13.41 7.90 -7.37
N SER A 107 13.76 7.55 -8.61
CA SER A 107 15.06 7.03 -9.06
C SER A 107 15.44 5.61 -8.59
N HIS A 108 15.58 4.61 -9.46
CA HIS A 108 16.41 4.54 -10.67
C HIS A 108 15.90 3.46 -11.64
#